data_AF-F7GRW7-F1
#
_entry.id   AF-F7GRW7-F1
#
_cell.length_a   1.000
_cell.length_b   1.000
_cell.length_c   1.000
_cell.angle_alpha   90.00
_cell.angle_beta   90.00
_cell.angle_gamma   90.00
#
_symmetry.space_group_name_H-M   'P 1'
#
loop_
_entity.id
_entity.type
_entity.pdbx_description
1 polymer ?
#
loop_
_entity_poly.entity_id
_entity_poly.type
_entity_poly.pdbx_seq_one_letter_code
_entity_poly.pdbx_strand_id
1 'polypeptide(L)'
;MSVEKMTKVEESFQRAMGLKKMVDRWRNSHTHCLWQMTLGQRRNPYATLRMQDTMVQELALAKKQLLMVRQAALHQLFEKEHQQYQQELNQMGKAFYIERF
;
A
#
# COMPACT_ATOMS: atom_id res chain seq x y z
N MET A 1 72.34 -11.63 4.90
CA MET A 1 71.19 -11.15 5.69
C MET A 1 71.01 -12.10 6.87
N SER A 2 70.89 -11.61 8.11
CA SER A 2 70.71 -12.48 9.29
C SER A 2 69.28 -13.03 9.36
N VAL A 3 69.11 -14.29 9.80
CA VAL A 3 67.82 -15.00 9.91
C VAL A 3 66.80 -14.18 10.72
N GLU A 4 67.25 -13.51 11.78
CA GLU A 4 66.41 -12.63 12.62
C GLU A 4 65.85 -11.40 11.87
N LYS A 5 66.53 -10.93 10.83
CA LYS A 5 66.03 -9.83 10.00
C LYS A 5 64.96 -10.33 9.03
N MET A 6 65.08 -11.58 8.55
CA MET A 6 64.08 -12.19 7.67
C MET A 6 62.78 -12.51 8.41
N THR A 7 62.86 -13.00 9.65
CA THR A 7 61.68 -13.27 10.49
C THR A 7 60.90 -12.00 10.83
N LYS A 8 61.59 -10.90 11.16
CA LYS A 8 60.95 -9.58 11.40
C LYS A 8 60.24 -9.03 10.15
N VAL A 9 60.83 -9.23 8.97
CA VAL A 9 60.20 -8.83 7.70
C VAL A 9 58.94 -9.66 7.44
N GLU A 10 58.99 -10.98 7.66
CA GLU A 10 57.82 -11.85 7.51
C GLU A 10 56.69 -11.45 8.47
N GLU A 11 56.99 -11.19 9.75
CA GLU A 11 55.99 -10.70 10.71
C GLU A 11 55.37 -9.37 10.29
N SER A 12 56.17 -8.43 9.80
CA SER A 12 55.66 -7.14 9.30
C SER A 12 54.77 -7.31 8.07
N PHE A 13 55.11 -8.25 7.18
CA PHE A 13 54.31 -8.59 6.01
C PHE A 13 52.97 -9.22 6.41
N GLN A 14 52.98 -10.16 7.36
CA GLN A 14 51.75 -10.76 7.89
C GLN A 14 50.84 -9.72 8.57
N ARG A 15 51.41 -8.77 9.32
CA ARG A 15 50.66 -7.64 9.90
C ARG A 15 50.04 -6.75 8.83
N ALA A 16 50.80 -6.39 7.80
CA ALA A 16 50.29 -5.58 6.68
C ALA A 16 49.16 -6.29 5.92
N MET A 17 49.29 -7.61 5.69
CA MET A 17 48.25 -8.44 5.09
C MET A 17 46.99 -8.54 5.96
N GLY A 18 47.15 -8.63 7.28
CA GLY A 18 46.04 -8.59 8.23
C GLY A 18 45.28 -7.26 8.18
N LEU A 19 45.99 -6.14 8.14
CA LEU A 19 45.41 -4.80 7.99
C LEU A 19 44.66 -4.64 6.67
N LYS A 20 45.26 -5.09 5.55
CA LYS A 20 44.60 -5.05 4.24
C LYS A 20 43.27 -5.82 4.25
N LYS A 21 43.25 -7.04 4.79
CA LYS A 21 42.01 -7.84 4.93
C LYS A 21 40.96 -7.12 5.79
N MET A 22 41.38 -6.42 6.83
CA MET A 22 40.47 -5.65 7.68
C MET A 22 39.85 -4.47 6.93
N VAL A 23 40.66 -3.74 6.15
CA VAL A 23 40.19 -2.65 5.28
C VAL A 23 39.21 -3.15 4.23
N ASP A 24 39.53 -4.28 3.58
CA ASP A 24 38.64 -4.88 2.56
C ASP A 24 37.30 -5.30 3.16
N ARG A 25 37.31 -5.92 4.35
CA ARG A 25 36.07 -6.26 5.09
C ARG A 25 35.25 -5.03 5.44
N TRP A 26 35.90 -3.98 5.94
CA TRP A 26 35.24 -2.72 6.26
C TRP A 26 34.60 -2.10 5.00
N ARG A 27 35.33 -2.06 3.89
CA ARG A 27 34.84 -1.53 2.61
C ARG A 27 33.63 -2.29 2.08
N ASN A 28 33.65 -3.63 2.18
CA ASN A 28 32.52 -4.46 1.78
C ASN A 28 31.29 -4.22 2.66
N SER A 29 31.48 -4.16 3.98
CA SER A 29 30.40 -3.84 4.92
C SER A 29 29.81 -2.45 4.68
N HIS A 30 30.66 -1.46 4.47
CA HIS A 30 30.25 -0.09 4.18
C HIS A 30 29.44 -0.01 2.88
N THR A 31 29.91 -0.68 1.82
CA THR A 31 29.19 -0.78 0.55
C THR A 31 27.82 -1.42 0.77
N HIS A 32 27.77 -2.59 1.41
CA HIS A 32 26.52 -3.28 1.69
C HIS A 32 25.52 -2.42 2.48
N CYS A 33 25.98 -1.67 3.49
CA CYS A 33 25.15 -0.73 4.24
C CYS A 33 24.55 0.36 3.33
N LEU A 34 25.36 0.97 2.47
CA LEU A 34 24.87 1.97 1.50
C LEU A 34 23.84 1.40 0.54
N TRP A 35 24.03 0.16 0.06
CA TRP A 35 23.07 -0.53 -0.78
C TRP A 35 21.75 -0.76 -0.05
N GLN A 36 21.78 -1.22 1.20
CA GLN A 36 20.58 -1.42 2.01
C GLN A 36 19.83 -0.12 2.27
N MET A 37 20.54 0.96 2.60
CA MET A 37 19.93 2.28 2.80
C MET A 37 19.24 2.78 1.53
N THR A 38 19.92 2.67 0.38
CA THR A 38 19.38 3.10 -0.92
C THR A 38 18.14 2.28 -1.30
N LEU A 39 18.17 0.96 -1.08
CA LEU A 39 17.03 0.09 -1.31
C LEU A 39 15.86 0.43 -0.39
N GLY A 40 16.11 0.70 0.90
CA GLY A 40 15.08 1.13 1.86
C GLY A 40 14.43 2.44 1.44
N GLN A 41 15.24 3.44 1.06
CA GLN A 41 14.77 4.73 0.55
C GLN A 41 13.93 4.60 -0.72
N ARG A 42 14.26 3.67 -1.63
CA ARG A 42 13.47 3.43 -2.85
C ARG A 42 12.21 2.62 -2.58
N ARG A 43 12.27 1.62 -1.68
CA ARG A 43 11.14 0.72 -1.41
C ARG A 43 10.01 1.42 -0.67
N ASN A 44 10.32 2.37 0.20
CA ASN A 44 9.34 3.14 0.96
C ASN A 44 8.34 3.92 0.08
N PRO A 45 8.75 4.81 -0.86
CA PRO A 45 7.83 5.58 -1.67
C PRO A 45 6.98 4.72 -2.61
N TYR A 46 7.54 3.67 -3.22
CA TYR A 46 6.76 2.77 -4.06
C TYR A 46 5.75 1.94 -3.26
N ALA A 47 6.09 1.54 -2.02
CA ALA A 47 5.14 0.87 -1.15
C ALA A 47 3.99 1.80 -0.74
N THR A 48 4.30 3.06 -0.37
CA THR A 48 3.28 4.07 -0.07
C THR A 48 2.40 4.37 -1.27
N LEU A 49 2.97 4.54 -2.47
CA LEU A 49 2.20 4.81 -3.69
C LEU A 49 1.26 3.64 -4.02
N ARG A 50 1.75 2.39 -3.97
CA ARG A 50 0.91 1.21 -4.17
C ARG A 50 -0.22 1.12 -3.13
N MET A 51 0.07 1.42 -1.86
CA MET A 51 -0.96 1.46 -0.82
C MET A 51 -2.02 2.53 -1.10
N GLN A 52 -1.63 3.71 -1.57
CA GLN A 52 -2.56 4.77 -1.95
C GLN A 52 -3.46 4.33 -3.11
N ASP A 53 -2.89 3.72 -4.16
CA ASP A 53 -3.66 3.21 -5.30
C ASP A 53 -4.69 2.17 -4.86
N THR A 54 -4.28 1.21 -4.01
CA THR A 54 -5.21 0.22 -3.45
C THR A 54 -6.31 0.87 -2.61
N MET A 55 -5.96 1.87 -1.78
CA MET A 55 -6.92 2.57 -0.95
C MET A 55 -7.96 3.32 -1.80
N VAL A 56 -7.56 3.94 -2.91
CA VAL A 56 -8.48 4.61 -3.84
C VAL A 56 -9.47 3.63 -4.46
N GLN A 57 -8.99 2.43 -4.85
CA GLN A 57 -9.85 1.38 -5.40
C GLN A 57 -10.87 0.89 -4.36
N GLU A 58 -10.42 0.60 -3.14
CA GLU A 58 -11.30 0.18 -2.04
C GLU A 58 -12.36 1.24 -1.72
N LEU A 59 -11.98 2.52 -1.68
CA LEU A 59 -12.92 3.62 -1.46
C LEU A 59 -13.95 3.75 -2.59
N ALA A 60 -13.55 3.53 -3.84
CA ALA A 60 -14.47 3.55 -4.98
C ALA A 60 -15.49 2.40 -4.90
N LEU A 61 -15.05 1.20 -4.51
CA LEU A 61 -15.94 0.05 -4.29
C LEU A 61 -16.90 0.29 -3.12
N ALA A 62 -16.40 0.79 -1.99
CA ALA A 62 -17.22 1.14 -0.83
C ALA A 62 -18.28 2.20 -1.18
N LYS A 63 -17.91 3.23 -1.95
CA LYS A 63 -18.85 4.24 -2.45
C LYS A 63 -19.94 3.62 -3.32
N LYS A 64 -19.58 2.70 -4.23
CA LYS A 64 -20.54 2.00 -5.09
C LYS A 64 -21.54 1.19 -4.26
N GLN A 65 -21.05 0.44 -3.27
CA GLN A 65 -21.90 -0.34 -2.36
C GLN A 65 -22.83 0.57 -1.55
N LEU A 66 -22.32 1.66 -0.99
CA LEU A 66 -23.12 2.63 -0.24
C LEU A 66 -24.25 3.22 -1.08
N LEU A 67 -23.96 3.57 -2.35
CA LEU A 67 -24.98 4.08 -3.26
C LEU A 67 -26.07 3.05 -3.55
N MET A 68 -25.71 1.78 -3.78
CA MET A 68 -26.67 0.70 -3.99
C MET A 68 -27.59 0.52 -2.78
N VAL A 69 -27.02 0.49 -1.57
CA VAL A 69 -27.80 0.38 -0.33
C VAL A 69 -28.74 1.57 -0.16
N ARG A 70 -28.26 2.79 -0.42
CA ARG A 70 -29.08 4.01 -0.31
C ARG A 70 -30.21 4.02 -1.33
N GLN A 71 -29.94 3.61 -2.57
CA GLN A 71 -30.97 3.50 -3.61
C GLN A 71 -32.03 2.47 -3.22
N ALA A 72 -31.63 1.29 -2.74
CA ALA A 72 -32.57 0.27 -2.30
C ALA A 72 -33.44 0.76 -1.13
N ALA A 73 -32.84 1.42 -0.12
CA ALA A 73 -33.58 1.99 0.99
C ALA A 73 -34.57 3.08 0.54
N LEU A 74 -34.17 3.93 -0.41
CA LEU A 74 -35.03 4.97 -0.98
C LEU A 74 -36.19 4.39 -1.78
N HIS A 75 -35.95 3.34 -2.59
CA HIS A 75 -37.01 2.62 -3.29
C HIS A 75 -38.03 2.03 -2.31
N GLN A 76 -37.58 1.41 -1.21
CA GLN A 76 -38.48 0.87 -0.19
C GLN A 76 -39.34 1.96 0.49
N LEU A 77 -38.79 3.15 0.71
CA LEU A 77 -39.55 4.27 1.26
C LEU A 77 -40.63 4.73 0.27
N PHE A 78 -40.26 4.92 -1.00
CA PHE A 78 -41.23 5.31 -2.03
C PHE A 78 -42.30 4.26 -2.28
N GLU A 79 -41.99 2.97 -2.20
CA GLU A 79 -43.01 1.91 -2.30
C GLU A 79 -44.04 2.01 -1.19
N LYS A 80 -43.60 2.27 0.05
CA LYS A 80 -44.50 2.45 1.19
C LYS A 80 -45.36 3.70 1.04
N GLU A 81 -44.77 4.82 0.66
CA GLU A 81 -45.49 6.07 0.40
C GLU A 81 -46.49 5.91 -0.75
N HIS A 82 -46.09 5.24 -1.83
CA HIS A 82 -46.97 4.98 -2.97
C HIS A 82 -48.18 4.14 -2.57
N GLN A 83 -47.98 3.09 -1.78
CA GLN A 83 -49.08 2.26 -1.26
C GLN A 83 -50.02 3.07 -0.37
N GLN A 84 -49.47 3.92 0.51
CA GLN A 84 -50.27 4.80 1.36
C GLN A 84 -51.12 5.75 0.51
N TYR A 85 -50.52 6.48 -0.42
CA TYR A 85 -51.25 7.41 -1.27
C TYR A 85 -52.28 6.72 -2.17
N GLN A 86 -51.99 5.51 -2.63
CA GLN A 86 -52.96 4.75 -3.42
C GLN A 86 -54.20 4.40 -2.59
N GLN A 87 -54.04 4.05 -1.31
CA GLN A 87 -55.16 3.81 -0.40
C GLN A 87 -55.96 5.09 -0.16
N GLU A 88 -55.29 6.22 0.09
CA GLU A 88 -55.94 7.53 0.28
C GLU A 88 -56.73 7.97 -0.96
N LEU A 89 -56.15 7.82 -2.15
CA LEU A 89 -56.82 8.13 -3.41
C LEU A 89 -58.04 7.24 -3.64
N ASN A 90 -57.92 5.94 -3.38
CA ASN A 90 -59.03 5.01 -3.52
C ASN A 90 -60.21 5.36 -2.60
N GLN A 91 -59.93 5.82 -1.37
CA GLN A 91 -60.98 6.32 -0.45
C GLN A 91 -61.71 7.55 -1.02
N MET A 92 -61.01 8.39 -1.78
CA MET A 92 -61.59 9.53 -2.48
C MET A 92 -62.23 9.17 -3.84
N GLY A 93 -62.22 7.89 -4.24
CA GLY A 93 -62.66 7.44 -5.57
C GLY A 93 -61.75 7.89 -6.71
N LYS A 94 -60.50 8.28 -6.42
CA LYS A 94 -59.47 8.68 -7.38
C LYS A 94 -58.40 7.60 -7.51
N ALA A 95 -57.61 7.66 -8.56
CA ALA A 95 -56.47 6.77 -8.78
C ALA A 95 -55.29 7.52 -9.40
N PHE A 96 -54.09 6.94 -9.30
CA PHE A 96 -52.93 7.46 -9.99
C PHE A 96 -53.10 7.37 -11.51
N TYR A 97 -52.63 8.40 -12.21
CA TYR A 97 -52.55 8.38 -13.66
C TYR A 97 -51.41 7.46 -14.11
N ILE A 98 -51.68 6.60 -15.09
CA ILE A 98 -50.70 5.68 -15.67
C ILE A 98 -50.76 5.87 -17.19
N GLU A 99 -49.70 6.42 -17.77
CA GLU A 99 -49.56 6.45 -19.23
C GLU A 99 -49.39 5.03 -19.76
N ARG A 100 -50.31 4.61 -20.63
CA ARG A 100 -50.18 3.35 -21.39
C ARG A 100 -49.63 3.71 -22.76
N PHE A 101 -48.36 3.38 -22.99
CA PHE A 101 -47.74 3.40 -24.31
C PHE A 101 -47.96 2.06 -25.03
#